data_AF-A0A1M7UBM0-F1
#
_entry.id   AF-A0A1M7UBM0-F1
#
_cell.length_a   1.000
_cell.length_b   1.000
_cell.length_c   1.000
_cell.angle_alpha   90.00
_cell.angle_beta   90.00
_cell.angle_gamma   90.00
#
_symmetry.space_group_name_H-M   'P 1'
#
loop_
_entity.id
_entity.type
_entity.pdbx_description
1 polymer ?
#
loop_
_entity_poly.entity_id
_entity_poly.type
_entity_poly.pdbx_seq_one_letter_code
_entity_poly.pdbx_strand_id
1 'polypeptide(L)' 'MRQDQWKSQVLQEWDRWLQAQPIDPTTPTARDTLKFFCELQDRSSPLLDFRPGRRDKWQIIHAWLHHAGRVPD' A
#
# COMPACT_ATOMS: atom_id res chain seq x y z
N MET A 1 11.90 -13.83 -4.07
CA MET A 1 11.29 -12.70 -4.77
C MET A 1 11.99 -11.41 -4.37
N ARG A 2 12.19 -10.47 -5.29
CA ARG A 2 12.95 -9.23 -5.04
C ARG A 2 12.00 -8.15 -4.52
N GLN A 3 12.40 -7.33 -3.56
CA GLN A 3 11.59 -6.26 -2.94
C GLN A 3 10.89 -5.35 -3.96
N ASP A 4 11.49 -5.18 -5.14
CA ASP A 4 10.98 -4.41 -6.26
C ASP A 4 9.66 -4.96 -6.86
N GLN A 5 9.51 -6.29 -6.92
CA GLN A 5 8.26 -6.92 -7.38
C GLN A 5 7.13 -6.64 -6.39
N TRP A 6 7.39 -6.79 -5.09
CA TRP A 6 6.42 -6.52 -4.03
C TRP A 6 5.95 -5.07 -4.08
N LYS A 7 6.91 -4.14 -4.19
CA LYS A 7 6.60 -2.72 -4.38
C LYS A 7 5.69 -2.52 -5.59
N SER A 8 6.05 -3.07 -6.74
CA SER A 8 5.26 -2.91 -7.98
C SER A 8 3.85 -3.47 -7.84
N GLN A 9 3.70 -4.64 -7.22
CA GLN A 9 2.38 -5.22 -6.97
C GLN A 9 1.54 -4.42 -5.97
N VAL A 10 2.15 -3.92 -4.89
CA VAL A 10 1.46 -3.06 -3.92
C VAL A 10 0.99 -1.76 -4.57
N LEU A 11 1.82 -1.14 -5.41
CA LEU A 11 1.45 0.08 -6.15
C LEU A 11 0.32 -0.18 -7.14
N GLN A 12 0.36 -1.28 -7.89
CA GLN A 12 -0.70 -1.63 -8.83
C GLN A 12 -2.03 -1.91 -8.12
N GLU A 13 -1.97 -2.62 -6.99
CA GLU A 13 -3.14 -2.92 -6.19
C GLU A 13 -3.69 -1.67 -5.50
N TRP A 14 -2.83 -0.75 -5.09
CA TRP A 14 -3.21 0.58 -4.60
C TRP A 14 -3.94 1.39 -5.66
N ASP A 15 -3.39 1.50 -6.87
CA ASP A 15 -4.03 2.17 -8.00
C ASP A 15 -5.41 1.53 -8.30
N ARG A 16 -5.51 0.19 -8.26
CA ARG A 16 -6.79 -0.51 -8.44
C ARG A 16 -7.78 -0.22 -7.30
N TRP A 17 -7.31 -0.20 -6.06
CA TRP A 17 -8.14 0.08 -4.88
C TRP A 17 -8.63 1.53 -4.89
N LEU A 18 -7.79 2.49 -5.30
CA LEU A 18 -8.19 3.89 -5.51
C LEU A 18 -9.30 4.00 -6.55
N GLN A 19 -9.20 3.28 -7.68
CA GLN A 19 -10.25 3.27 -8.71
C GLN A 19 -11.57 2.64 -8.23
N ALA A 20 -11.50 1.69 -7.28
CA ALA A 20 -12.68 1.04 -6.72
C ALA A 20 -13.35 1.86 -5.61
N GLN A 21 -12.63 2.82 -5.03
CA GLN A 21 -13.10 3.63 -3.92
C GLN A 21 -13.70 4.94 -4.43
N PRO A 22 -14.79 5.44 -3.81
CA PRO A 22 -15.36 6.75 -4.12
C PRO A 22 -14.55 7.87 -3.44
N ILE A 23 -13.22 7.82 -3.53
CA ILE A 23 -12.30 8.80 -2.96
C ILE A 23 -11.56 9.49 -4.08
N ASP A 24 -11.14 10.72 -3.83
CA ASP A 24 -10.45 11.51 -4.84
C ASP A 24 -9.02 10.96 -5.04
N PRO A 25 -8.70 10.40 -6.22
CA PRO A 25 -7.39 9.80 -6.46
C PRO A 25 -6.27 10.86 -6.52
N THR A 26 -6.60 12.15 -6.54
CA THR A 26 -5.62 13.24 -6.55
C THR A 26 -5.13 13.63 -5.16
N THR A 27 -5.87 13.31 -4.10
CA THR A 27 -5.53 13.63 -2.70
C THR A 27 -5.75 12.46 -1.74
N PRO A 28 -5.10 11.31 -1.98
CA PRO A 28 -5.11 10.21 -1.03
C PRO A 28 -4.46 10.63 0.28
N THR A 29 -5.14 10.37 1.40
CA THR A 29 -4.65 10.72 2.73
C THR A 29 -4.00 9.53 3.42
N ALA A 30 -3.23 9.77 4.49
CA ALA A 30 -2.71 8.71 5.36
C ALA A 30 -3.81 7.77 5.88
N ARG A 31 -5.05 8.26 6.01
CA ARG A 31 -6.23 7.46 6.38
C ARG A 31 -6.61 6.46 5.29
N ASP A 32 -6.53 6.85 4.02
CA ASP A 32 -6.81 5.98 2.87
C ASP A 32 -5.76 4.88 2.77
N THR A 33 -4.50 5.25 2.99
CA THR A 33 -3.40 4.28 3.08
C THR A 33 -3.68 3.26 4.19
N LEU A 34 -4.14 3.71 5.36
CA LEU A 34 -4.42 2.82 6.50
C LEU A 34 -5.57 1.87 6.18
N LYS A 35 -6.61 2.38 5.52
CA LYS A 35 -7.76 1.60 5.09
C LYS A 35 -7.33 0.50 4.10
N PHE A 36 -6.54 0.86 3.10
CA PHE A 36 -5.95 -0.10 2.15
C PHE A 36 -5.10 -1.17 2.86
N PHE A 37 -4.26 -0.78 3.83
CA PHE A 37 -3.45 -1.73 4.58
C PHE A 37 -4.29 -2.68 5.44
N CYS A 38 -5.36 -2.18 6.07
CA CYS A 38 -6.32 -3.04 6.77
C CYS A 38 -6.99 -4.02 5.83
N GLU A 39 -7.43 -3.60 4.63
CA GLU A 39 -8.04 -4.49 3.64
C GLU A 39 -7.06 -5.55 3.13
N LEU A 40 -5.80 -5.17 2.91
CA LEU A 40 -4.73 -6.11 2.57
C LEU A 40 -4.52 -7.17 3.65
N GLN A 41 -4.58 -6.78 4.92
CA GLN A 41 -4.46 -7.69 6.07
C GLN A 41 -5.66 -8.60 6.21
N ASP A 42 -6.87 -8.05 6.09
CA ASP A 42 -8.13 -8.77 6.22
C ASP A 42 -8.23 -9.91 5.19
N ARG A 43 -7.92 -9.61 3.92
CA ARG A 43 -7.91 -10.61 2.84
C ARG A 43 -6.69 -11.53 2.85
N SER A 44 -5.84 -11.44 3.89
CA SER A 44 -4.56 -12.13 4.01
C SER A 44 -3.78 -12.13 2.69
N SER A 45 -3.70 -10.95 2.06
CA SER A 45 -3.18 -10.83 0.70
C SER A 45 -1.74 -11.32 0.65
N PRO A 46 -1.34 -12.09 -0.38
CA PRO A 46 0.04 -12.51 -0.54
C PRO A 46 0.98 -11.31 -0.67
N LEU A 47 0.47 -10.11 -0.96
CA LEU A 47 1.19 -8.83 -0.95
C LEU A 47 1.69 -8.39 0.42
N LEU A 48 1.16 -8.97 1.50
CA LEU A 48 1.64 -8.79 2.87
C LEU A 48 2.41 -9.99 3.40
N ASP A 49 2.61 -11.04 2.60
CA ASP A 49 3.31 -12.25 3.03
C ASP A 49 4.84 -12.04 3.15
N PHE A 50 5.34 -10.86 2.75
CA PHE A 50 6.72 -10.48 3.05
C PHE A 50 6.93 -10.42 4.57
N ARG A 51 8.01 -11.04 5.06
CA ARG A 51 8.41 -10.94 6.46
C ARG A 51 9.07 -9.57 6.69
N PRO A 52 8.40 -8.63 7.36
CA PRO A 52 9.12 -7.51 7.93
C PRO A 52 10.13 -8.06 8.92
N GLY A 53 11.39 -7.63 8.84
CA GLY A 53 12.35 -7.92 9.91
C GLY A 53 11.92 -7.21 11.21
N ARG A 54 12.37 -5.97 11.39
CA ARG A 54 12.06 -5.12 12.55
C ARG A 54 11.07 -3.98 12.28
N ARG A 55 10.66 -3.77 11.02
CA ARG A 55 9.85 -2.61 10.58
C ARG A 55 8.42 -3.05 10.34
N ASP A 56 7.42 -2.35 10.85
CA ASP A 56 6.03 -2.69 10.58
C ASP A 56 5.75 -2.74 9.06
N LYS A 57 4.96 -3.73 8.61
CA LYS A 57 4.53 -3.85 7.21
C LYS A 57 3.88 -2.55 6.72
N TRP A 58 3.15 -1.91 7.63
CA TRP A 58 2.57 -0.59 7.45
C TRP A 58 3.61 0.46 7.04
N GLN A 59 4.69 0.62 7.81
CA GLN A 59 5.73 1.61 7.49
C GLN A 59 6.40 1.33 6.15
N ILE A 60 6.55 0.06 5.79
CA ILE A 60 7.14 -0.35 4.50
C ILE A 60 6.22 0.07 3.35
N ILE A 61 4.92 -0.22 3.44
CA ILE A 61 3.94 0.13 2.41
C ILE A 61 3.74 1.65 2.33
N HIS A 62 3.63 2.32 3.48
CA HIS A 62 3.54 3.77 3.55
C HIS A 62 4.75 4.42 2.88
N ALA A 63 5.97 3.95 3.18
CA ALA A 63 7.18 4.44 2.53
C ALA A 63 7.16 4.18 1.01
N TRP A 64 6.69 3.02 0.54
CA TRP A 64 6.60 2.74 -0.89
C TRP A 64 5.63 3.65 -1.63
N LEU A 65 4.47 3.92 -1.03
CA LEU A 65 3.45 4.82 -1.58
C LEU A 65 3.93 6.27 -1.58
N HIS A 66 4.56 6.70 -0.49
CA HIS A 66 5.17 8.03 -0.39
C HIS A 66 6.28 8.20 -1.44
N HIS A 67 7.20 7.24 -1.56
CA HIS A 67 8.26 7.26 -2.59
C HIS A 67 7.72 7.23 -4.02
N ALA A 68 6.51 6.69 -4.25
CA ALA A 68 5.87 6.67 -5.56
C ALA A 68 5.08 7.95 -5.86
N GLY A 69 5.06 8.93 -4.95
CA GLY A 69 4.23 10.13 -5.07
C GLY A 69 2.73 9.83 -5.04
N ARG A 70 2.35 8.69 -4.46
CA ARG A 70 0.96 8.24 -4.36
C ARG A 70 0.28 8.72 -3.09
N VAL A 71 1.03 9.22 -2.11
CA VAL A 71 0.53 9.80 -0.87
C VAL A 71 1.43 11.00 -0.55
N PRO A 72 0.88 12.20 -0.30
CA PRO A 72 1.64 13.35 0.17
C PRO A 72 2.19 13.13 1.59
N ASP A 73 3.32 13.78 1.91
CA ASP A 73 4.00 13.73 3.23
C ASP A 73 3.08 14.13 4.40
#